data_AF-A0A8T5TH02-F1
#
_entry.id   AF-A0A8T5TH02-F1
#
_cell.length_a   1.000
_cell.length_b   1.000
_cell.length_c   1.000
_cell.angle_alpha   90.00
_cell.angle_beta   90.00
_cell.angle_gamma   90.00
#
_symmetry.space_group_name_H-M   'P 1'
#
loop_
_entity.id
_entity.type
_entity.pdbx_description
1 polymer ?
#
loop_
_entity_poly.entity_id
_entity_poly.type
_entity_poly.pdbx_seq_one_letter_code
_entity_poly.pdbx_strand_id
1 'polypeptide(L)' 'MIKISLICDECGKKLEIPKHCDKSMLVKDEYMLCCESKECGYQEISKCCGQKMHYVD' A
#
# COMPACT_ATOMS: atom_id res chain seq x y z
N MET A 1 2.35 17.70 -3.35
CA MET A 1 2.83 16.32 -3.58
C MET A 1 2.12 15.46 -2.56
N ILE A 2 1.05 14.78 -2.95
CA ILE A 2 0.28 13.87 -2.07
C ILE A 2 1.19 12.68 -1.77
N LYS A 3 1.40 12.33 -0.50
CA LYS A 3 2.47 11.42 -0.06
C LYS A 3 1.83 10.14 0.48
N ILE A 4 1.38 9.30 -0.46
CA ILE A 4 0.70 8.04 -0.18
C ILE A 4 1.62 7.08 0.59
N SER A 5 1.15 6.59 1.74
CA SER A 5 1.91 5.68 2.59
C SER A 5 1.01 4.74 3.39
N LEU A 6 1.58 3.64 3.85
CA LEU A 6 0.97 2.73 4.82
C LEU A 6 1.46 3.12 6.22
N ILE A 7 0.56 3.31 7.17
CA ILE A 7 0.88 3.57 8.57
C ILE A 7 0.43 2.39 9.44
N CYS A 8 1.24 1.99 10.41
CA CYS A 8 0.80 1.08 11.46
C CYS A 8 0.17 1.89 12.58
N ASP A 9 -1.10 1.68 12.89
CA ASP A 9 -1.79 2.40 13.97
C ASP A 9 -1.21 2.09 15.37
N GLU A 10 -0.59 0.92 15.56
CA GLU A 10 -0.02 0.54 16.87
C GLU A 10 1.34 1.18 17.16
N CYS A 11 2.25 1.20 16.19
CA CYS A 11 3.62 1.69 16.40
C CYS A 11 3.93 3.00 15.65
N GLY A 12 2.99 3.50 14.84
CA GLY A 12 3.17 4.70 14.01
C GLY A 12 4.13 4.54 12.84
N LYS A 13 4.64 3.32 12.57
CA LYS A 13 5.58 3.06 11.48
C LYS A 13 4.93 3.40 10.14
N LYS A 14 5.63 4.21 9.34
CA LYS A 14 5.25 4.55 7.96
C LYS A 14 6.05 3.72 6.98
N LEU A 15 5.38 3.22 5.95
CA LEU A 15 5.95 2.46 4.84
C LEU A 15 5.47 3.11 3.54
N GLU A 16 6.37 3.32 2.61
CA GLU A 16 5.99 3.82 1.29
C GLU A 16 5.28 2.74 0.50
N ILE A 17 4.28 3.15 -0.30
CA ILE A 17 3.59 2.24 -1.21
C ILE A 17 4.60 1.74 -2.26
N PRO A 18 4.72 0.42 -2.47
CA PRO A 18 5.60 -0.12 -3.49
C PRO A 18 5.19 0.37 -4.88
N LYS A 19 6.19 0.48 -5.76
CA LYS A 19 5.99 0.81 -7.17
C LYS A 19 5.94 -0.45 -8.01
N HIS A 20 5.04 -0.47 -8.98
CA HIS A 20 4.93 -1.48 -10.02
C HIS A 20 4.71 -0.79 -11.38
N CYS A 21 5.39 -1.24 -12.44
CA CYS A 21 5.45 -0.53 -13.73
C CYS A 21 5.82 0.96 -13.59
N ASP A 22 6.82 1.26 -12.75
CA ASP A 22 7.31 2.62 -12.44
C ASP A 22 6.27 3.58 -11.81
N LYS A 23 5.09 3.07 -11.47
CA LYS A 23 4.00 3.83 -10.83
C LYS A 23 3.71 3.26 -9.45
N SER A 24 3.28 4.09 -8.52
CA SER A 24 2.83 3.60 -7.22
C SER A 24 1.59 2.71 -7.40
N MET A 25 1.55 1.59 -6.69
CA MET A 25 0.36 0.74 -6.69
C MET A 25 -0.84 1.49 -6.08
N LEU A 26 -2.04 1.20 -6.56
CA LEU A 26 -3.29 1.69 -6.01
C LEU A 26 -3.70 0.83 -4.81
N VAL A 27 -4.03 1.46 -3.68
CA VAL A 27 -4.61 0.73 -2.55
C VAL A 27 -6.13 0.69 -2.70
N LYS A 28 -6.70 -0.51 -2.67
CA LYS A 28 -8.14 -0.75 -2.63
C LYS A 28 -8.45 -1.68 -1.47
N ASP A 29 -9.16 -1.14 -0.49
CA ASP A 29 -9.55 -1.84 0.73
C ASP A 29 -8.34 -2.47 1.43
N GLU A 30 -8.13 -3.76 1.21
CA GLU A 30 -7.09 -4.55 1.87
C GLU A 30 -5.96 -5.02 0.94
N TYR A 31 -5.94 -4.53 -0.30
CA TYR A 31 -5.01 -4.99 -1.34
C TYR A 31 -4.41 -3.82 -2.12
N MET A 32 -3.25 -4.07 -2.70
CA MET A 32 -2.56 -3.17 -3.61
C MET A 32 -2.61 -3.74 -5.01
N LEU A 33 -3.05 -2.93 -5.96
CA LEU A 33 -3.21 -3.29 -7.36
C LEU A 33 -2.37 -2.36 -8.23
N CYS A 34 -1.80 -2.88 -9.31
CA CYS A 34 -1.24 -2.02 -10.34
C CYS A 34 -2.34 -1.12 -10.93
N CYS A 35 -1.99 0.13 -11.25
CA CYS A 35 -2.90 1.08 -11.89
C CYS A 35 -3.24 0.75 -13.34
N GLU A 36 -2.40 -0.04 -14.04
CA GLU A 36 -2.66 -0.43 -15.43
C GLU A 36 -3.76 -1.48 -15.54
N SER A 37 -3.64 -2.58 -14.80
CA SER A 37 -4.65 -3.62 -14.77
C SER A 37 -4.53 -4.49 -13.52
N LYS A 38 -5.63 -5.13 -13.12
CA LYS A 38 -5.65 -6.06 -11.97
C LYS A 38 -4.77 -7.28 -12.18
N GLU A 39 -4.50 -7.64 -13.44
CA GLU A 39 -3.66 -8.79 -13.82
C GLU A 39 -2.16 -8.43 -13.89
N CYS A 40 -1.82 -7.14 -13.94
CA CYS A 40 -0.44 -6.66 -14.04
C CYS A 40 0.34 -6.82 -12.72
N GLY A 41 -0.30 -6.46 -11.60
CA GLY A 41 0.32 -6.61 -10.29
C GLY A 41 -0.72 -6.62 -9.18
N TYR A 42 -0.66 -7.64 -8.34
CA TYR A 42 -1.47 -7.80 -7.14
C TYR A 42 -0.55 -8.09 -5.96
N GLN A 43 -0.75 -7.35 -4.87
CA GLN A 43 -0.02 -7.57 -3.63
C GLN A 43 -0.92 -7.28 -2.43
N GLU A 44 -0.82 -8.11 -1.39
CA GLU A 44 -1.52 -7.85 -0.13
C GLU A 44 -0.89 -6.65 0.61
N ILE A 45 -1.71 -5.92 1.38
CA ILE A 45 -1.20 -4.85 2.23
C ILE A 45 -0.26 -5.43 3.29
N SER A 46 0.90 -4.77 3.46
CA SER A 46 1.90 -5.19 4.43
C SER A 46 1.34 -5.21 5.85
N LYS A 47 1.78 -6.19 6.64
CA LYS A 47 1.42 -6.30 8.06
C LYS A 47 2.53 -5.77 8.94
N CYS A 48 2.16 -5.05 10.00
CA CYS A 48 3.06 -4.57 11.05
C CYS A 48 2.36 -4.72 12.40
N CYS A 49 3.09 -5.16 13.42
CA CYS A 49 2.52 -5.50 14.75
C CYS A 49 1.41 -6.57 14.70
N GLY A 50 1.37 -7.40 13.65
CA GLY A 50 0.36 -8.46 13.49
C GLY A 50 -0.94 -8.01 12.82
N GLN A 51 -1.11 -6.71 12.55
CA GLN A 51 -2.25 -6.15 11.82
C GLN A 51 -1.85 -5.64 10.44
N LYS A 52 -2.81 -5.55 9.51
CA LYS A 52 -2.60 -4.88 8.22
C LYS A 52 -2.38 -3.39 8.48
N MET A 53 -1.39 -2.80 7.80
CA MET A 53 -1.15 -1.37 7.89
C MET A 53 -2.27 -0.59 7.19
N HIS A 54 -2.57 0.61 7.67
CA HIS A 54 -3.64 1.46 7.16
C HIS A 54 -3.11 2.40 6.08
N TYR A 55 -3.86 2.58 5.00
CA TYR A 55 -3.55 3.55 3.95
C TYR A 55 -3.84 4.99 4.39
N VAL A 56 -2.87 5.87 4.15
CA VAL A 56 -3.00 7.32 4.34
C VAL A 56 -2.52 8.05 3.09
N ASP A 57 -3.37 8.96 2.58
CA ASP A 57 -3.15 9.80 1.40
C ASP A 57 -2.68 11.21 1.78
#